data_AF-A0A2V6SYH5-F1
#
_entry.id   AF-A0A2V6SYH5-F1
#
_cell.length_a   1.000
_cell.length_b   1.000
_cell.length_c   1.000
_cell.angle_alpha   90.00
_cell.angle_beta   90.00
_cell.angle_gamma   90.00
#
_symmetry.space_group_name_H-M   'P 1'
#
loop_
_entity.id
_entity.type
_entity.pdbx_description
1 polymer ?
#
loop_
_entity_poly.entity_id
_entity_poly.type
_entity_poly.pdbx_seq_one_letter_code
_entity_poly.pdbx_strand_id
1 'polypeptide(L)'
;TTEEMVRLVPSTFREAGLALGLPQWKVALHVTLPAARAGIVTGVMVSIARVAGETAPLLFTAFGNRFWHHGLDQPIAALPLQIFAYAIAPYDDWHRQAWAGALVLIGLVFVVSLAARVATRGRYSPAR
;
A
#
# COMPACT_ATOMS: atom_id res chain seq x y z
N THR A 1 0.82 -2.56 11.28
CA THR A 1 1.86 -1.68 10.70
C THR A 1 1.79 -0.28 11.28
N THR A 2 0.61 0.35 11.34
CA THR A 2 0.41 1.65 12.04
C THR A 2 0.78 1.60 13.53
N GLU A 3 0.41 0.52 14.24
CA GLU A 3 0.69 0.36 15.67
C GLU A 3 2.19 0.36 16.00
N GLU A 4 2.99 -0.35 15.21
CA GLU A 4 4.45 -0.39 15.35
C GLU A 4 5.08 1.00 15.16
N MET A 5 4.57 1.79 14.21
CA MET A 5 5.09 3.14 14.00
C MET A 5 4.69 4.11 15.10
N VAL A 6 3.57 3.86 15.79
CA VAL A 6 3.17 4.61 17.00
C VAL A 6 4.02 4.19 18.20
N ARG A 7 4.40 2.90 18.31
CA ARG A 7 5.30 2.40 19.37
C ARG A 7 6.74 2.94 19.26
N LEU A 8 7.17 3.33 18.05
CA LEU A 8 8.47 3.96 17.84
C LEU A 8 8.56 5.41 18.38
N VAL A 9 7.43 6.03 18.75
CA VAL A 9 7.43 7.37 19.36
C VAL A 9 7.84 7.25 20.84
N PRO A 10 8.89 7.97 21.29
CA PRO A 10 9.34 7.91 22.69
C PRO A 10 8.22 8.22 23.69
N SER A 11 8.14 7.45 24.78
CA SER A 11 7.14 7.65 25.84
C SER A 11 7.25 9.03 26.50
N THR A 12 8.44 9.64 26.44
CA THR A 12 8.74 11.00 26.94
C THR A 12 7.79 12.05 26.36
N PHE A 13 7.35 11.92 25.11
CA PHE A 13 6.34 12.83 24.53
C PHE A 13 4.97 12.68 25.17
N ARG A 14 4.60 11.47 25.60
CA ARG A 14 3.34 11.25 26.33
C ARG A 14 3.44 11.75 27.76
N GLU A 15 4.56 11.50 28.43
CA GLU A 15 4.83 11.94 29.80
C GLU A 15 4.88 13.47 29.90
N ALA A 16 5.55 14.16 28.96
CA ALA A 16 5.57 15.62 28.90
C ALA A 16 4.17 16.22 28.65
N GLY A 17 3.37 15.59 27.78
CA GLY A 17 1.99 16.03 27.53
C GLY A 17 1.09 15.88 28.76
N LEU A 18 1.27 14.81 29.54
CA LEU A 18 0.58 14.61 30.81
C LEU A 18 1.03 15.61 31.88
N ALA A 19 2.33 15.92 31.96
CA ALA A 19 2.88 16.92 32.87
C ALA A 19 2.36 18.35 32.58
N LEU A 20 2.03 18.64 31.32
CA LEU A 20 1.36 19.87 30.88
C LEU A 20 -0.16 19.88 31.14
N GLY A 21 -0.72 18.83 31.75
CA GLY A 21 -2.16 18.72 32.03
C GLY A 21 -3.01 18.39 30.80
N LEU A 22 -2.41 17.93 29.69
CA LEU A 22 -3.18 17.55 28.50
C LEU A 22 -3.81 16.16 28.70
N PRO A 23 -5.07 15.96 28.30
CA PRO A 23 -5.71 14.65 28.36
C PRO A 23 -5.07 13.70 27.33
N GLN A 24 -5.02 12.40 27.65
CA GLN A 24 -4.35 11.37 26.85
C GLN A 24 -4.77 11.34 25.37
N TRP A 25 -6.04 11.60 25.07
CA TRP A 25 -6.56 11.64 23.69
C TRP A 25 -5.96 12.80 22.88
N LYS A 26 -5.72 13.95 23.52
CA LYS A 26 -5.16 15.15 22.87
C LYS A 26 -3.68 14.95 22.58
N VAL A 27 -2.95 14.32 23.51
CA VAL A 27 -1.55 13.92 23.32
C VAL A 27 -1.42 12.90 22.19
N ALA A 28 -2.30 11.89 22.14
CA ALA A 28 -2.30 10.91 21.06
C ALA A 28 -2.55 11.55 19.68
N LEU A 29 -3.56 12.41 19.56
CA LEU A 29 -3.94 13.04 18.29
C LEU A 29 -2.98 14.15 17.83
N HIS A 30 -2.47 14.98 18.74
CA HIS A 30 -1.71 16.19 18.39
C HIS A 30 -0.19 16.04 18.56
N VAL A 31 0.29 15.01 19.25
CA VAL A 31 1.73 14.81 19.50
C VAL A 31 2.18 13.49 18.89
N THR A 32 1.57 12.37 19.28
CA THR A 32 1.99 11.03 18.85
C THR A 32 1.69 10.76 17.37
N LEU A 33 0.49 11.09 16.89
CA LEU A 33 0.10 10.91 15.49
C LEU A 33 0.95 11.72 14.50
N PRO A 34 1.21 13.02 14.73
CA PRO A 34 2.11 13.79 13.88
C PRO A 34 3.55 13.30 13.93
N ALA A 35 4.02 12.80 15.08
CA ALA A 35 5.35 12.22 15.20
C ALA A 35 5.48 10.89 14.42
N ALA A 36 4.45 10.03 14.46
CA ALA A 36 4.43 8.75 13.74
C ALA A 36 4.04 8.85 12.26
N ARG A 37 3.60 10.03 11.78
CA ARG A 37 2.99 10.22 10.45
C ARG A 37 3.82 9.66 9.30
N ALA A 38 5.13 9.82 9.34
CA ALA A 38 6.00 9.38 8.25
C ALA A 38 6.16 7.86 8.22
N GLY A 39 6.13 7.24 9.39
CA GLY A 39 6.10 5.80 9.50
C GLY A 39 4.81 5.20 8.99
N ILE A 40 3.68 5.79 9.37
CA ILE A 40 2.35 5.36 8.92
C ILE A 40 2.25 5.46 7.39
N VAL A 41 2.70 6.57 6.81
CA VAL A 41 2.72 6.78 5.36
C VAL A 41 3.55 5.71 4.63
N THR A 42 4.74 5.39 5.16
CA THR A 42 5.59 4.34 4.59
C THR A 42 4.91 2.97 4.72
N GLY A 43 4.31 2.68 5.88
CA GLY A 43 3.56 1.45 6.13
C GLY A 43 2.37 1.28 5.18
N VAL A 44 1.61 2.33 4.92
CA VAL A 44 0.50 2.33 3.96
C VAL A 44 1.00 2.05 2.54
N MET A 45 2.11 2.66 2.11
CA MET A 45 2.68 2.36 0.78
C MET A 45 3.09 0.89 0.63
N VAL A 46 3.79 0.33 1.64
CA VAL A 46 4.20 -1.07 1.62
C VAL A 46 2.99 -2.00 1.63
N SER A 47 1.94 -1.66 2.40
CA SER A 47 0.69 -2.41 2.41
C SER A 47 -0.02 -2.39 1.04
N ILE A 48 -0.08 -1.24 0.36
CA ILE A 48 -0.65 -1.15 -1.00
C ILE A 48 0.15 -1.99 -1.99
N ALA A 49 1.48 -1.92 -1.94
CA ALA A 49 2.35 -2.73 -2.78
C ALA A 49 2.14 -4.23 -2.54
N ARG A 50 1.88 -4.64 -1.29
CA ARG A 50 1.60 -6.03 -0.93
C ARG A 50 0.24 -6.48 -1.45
N VAL A 51 -0.82 -5.69 -1.25
CA VAL A 51 -2.18 -5.98 -1.74
C VAL A 51 -2.21 -6.10 -3.27
N ALA A 52 -1.46 -5.25 -3.99
CA ALA A 52 -1.36 -5.33 -5.45
C ALA A 52 -0.75 -6.67 -5.93
N GLY A 53 0.03 -7.36 -5.09
CA GLY A 53 0.62 -8.66 -5.36
C GLY A 53 -0.18 -9.85 -4.83
N GLU A 54 -1.26 -9.65 -4.08
CA GLU A 54 -2.09 -10.75 -3.56
C GLU A 54 -3.05 -11.25 -4.65
N THR A 55 -2.64 -12.33 -5.32
CA THR A 55 -3.42 -12.97 -6.39
C THR A 55 -4.50 -13.91 -5.89
N ALA A 56 -4.33 -14.48 -4.68
CA ALA A 56 -5.24 -15.46 -4.12
C ALA A 56 -6.64 -14.90 -3.79
N PRO A 57 -6.80 -13.73 -3.13
CA PRO A 57 -8.13 -13.19 -2.86
C PRO A 57 -8.92 -12.91 -4.14
N LEU A 58 -8.26 -12.40 -5.19
CA LEU A 58 -8.88 -12.12 -6.48
C LEU A 58 -9.32 -13.39 -7.21
N LEU A 59 -8.51 -14.46 -7.14
CA LEU A 59 -8.86 -15.79 -7.66
C LEU A 59 -10.13 -16.34 -7.01
N PHE A 60 -10.27 -16.21 -5.69
CA PHE A 60 -11.40 -16.79 -4.95
C PHE A 60 -12.67 -15.93 -4.94
N THR A 61 -12.57 -14.62 -5.20
CA THR A 61 -13.72 -13.71 -5.10
C THR A 61 -14.25 -13.23 -6.44
N ALA A 62 -13.38 -12.96 -7.42
CA ALA A 62 -13.78 -12.40 -8.71
C ALA A 62 -13.71 -13.42 -9.85
N PHE A 63 -13.14 -14.61 -9.64
CA PHE A 63 -12.90 -15.70 -10.61
C PHE A 63 -12.09 -15.32 -11.88
N GLY A 64 -11.84 -14.03 -12.09
CA GLY A 64 -11.18 -13.47 -13.26
C GLY A 64 -12.09 -13.40 -14.47
N ASN A 65 -11.98 -12.31 -15.21
CA ASN A 65 -12.55 -12.20 -16.53
C ASN A 65 -11.56 -11.50 -17.47
N ARG A 66 -11.46 -11.97 -18.71
CA ARG A 66 -10.54 -11.42 -19.71
C ARG A 66 -11.09 -10.18 -20.41
N PHE A 67 -12.38 -9.90 -20.23
CA PHE A 67 -13.10 -8.84 -20.94
C PHE A 67 -13.43 -7.66 -20.02
N TRP A 68 -13.68 -6.50 -20.61
CA TRP A 68 -14.11 -5.34 -19.86
C TRP A 68 -15.61 -5.45 -19.53
N HIS A 69 -15.96 -5.36 -18.26
CA HIS A 69 -17.34 -5.44 -17.77
C HIS A 69 -17.76 -4.14 -17.10
N HIS A 70 -19.02 -3.74 -17.28
CA HIS A 70 -19.56 -2.48 -16.79
C HIS A 70 -20.42 -2.62 -15.51
N GLY A 71 -20.66 -3.84 -15.02
CA GLY A 71 -21.46 -4.13 -13.81
C GLY A 71 -20.61 -4.33 -12.55
N LEU A 72 -21.10 -3.86 -11.40
CA LEU A 72 -20.47 -4.03 -10.07
C LEU A 72 -20.55 -5.48 -9.53
N ASP A 73 -21.42 -6.30 -10.12
CA ASP A 73 -21.69 -7.71 -9.79
C ASP A 73 -21.02 -8.70 -10.76
N GLN A 74 -20.21 -8.21 -11.69
CA GLN A 74 -19.60 -9.01 -12.75
C GLN A 74 -18.12 -9.29 -12.45
N PRO A 75 -17.57 -10.43 -12.94
CA PRO A 75 -16.18 -10.77 -12.72
C PRO A 75 -15.25 -9.71 -13.33
N ILE A 76 -14.31 -9.21 -12.52
CA ILE A 76 -13.42 -8.10 -12.87
C ILE A 76 -12.11 -8.65 -13.46
N ALA A 77 -11.59 -7.96 -14.47
CA ALA A 77 -10.28 -8.26 -15.02
C ALA A 77 -9.18 -7.86 -14.03
N ALA A 78 -8.45 -8.87 -13.53
CA ALA A 78 -7.29 -8.69 -12.67
C ALA A 78 -6.02 -8.97 -13.47
N LEU A 79 -5.16 -7.96 -13.63
CA LEU A 79 -3.85 -8.12 -14.29
C LEU A 79 -2.98 -9.24 -13.68
N PRO A 80 -2.91 -9.42 -12.34
CA PRO A 80 -2.13 -10.51 -11.77
C PRO A 80 -2.64 -11.91 -12.17
N LEU A 81 -3.96 -12.06 -12.28
CA LEU A 81 -4.59 -13.31 -12.70
C LEU A 81 -4.34 -13.59 -14.18
N GLN A 82 -4.35 -12.56 -15.02
CA GLN A 82 -3.99 -12.67 -16.44
C GLN A 82 -2.54 -13.17 -16.61
N ILE A 83 -1.60 -12.58 -15.86
CA ILE A 83 -0.17 -12.98 -15.89
C ILE A 83 -0.03 -14.44 -15.47
N PHE A 84 -0.70 -14.85 -14.38
CA PHE A 84 -0.68 -16.24 -13.93
C PHE A 84 -1.23 -17.20 -14.98
N ALA A 85 -2.40 -16.91 -15.56
CA ALA A 85 -3.04 -17.74 -16.58
C ALA A 85 -2.20 -17.87 -17.86
N TYR A 86 -1.48 -16.81 -18.25
CA TYR A 86 -0.59 -16.82 -19.40
C TYR A 86 0.77 -17.49 -19.11
N ALA A 87 1.21 -17.49 -17.85
CA ALA A 87 2.46 -18.13 -17.44
C ALA A 87 2.37 -19.67 -17.30
N ILE A 88 1.16 -20.22 -17.12
CA ILE A 88 0.95 -21.69 -17.06
C ILE A 88 0.50 -22.27 -18.41
N ALA A 89 0.40 -21.44 -19.43
CA ALA A 89 -0.14 -21.86 -20.72
C ALA A 89 0.92 -22.57 -21.59
N PRO A 90 0.54 -23.50 -22.49
CA PRO A 90 1.51 -24.27 -23.28
C PRO A 90 2.20 -23.47 -24.40
N TYR A 91 1.81 -22.21 -24.64
CA TYR A 91 2.23 -21.42 -25.80
C TYR A 91 3.30 -20.40 -25.42
N ASP A 92 4.44 -20.40 -26.11
CA ASP A 92 5.54 -19.46 -25.88
C ASP A 92 5.17 -17.99 -26.10
N ASP A 93 4.25 -17.72 -27.04
CA ASP A 93 3.73 -16.37 -27.26
C ASP A 93 3.00 -15.82 -26.02
N TRP A 94 2.29 -16.69 -25.29
CA TRP A 94 1.56 -16.28 -24.08
C TRP A 94 2.52 -16.06 -22.92
N HIS A 95 3.59 -16.83 -22.81
CA HIS A 95 4.69 -16.54 -21.87
C HIS A 95 5.31 -15.16 -22.14
N ARG A 96 5.54 -14.81 -23.41
CA ARG A 96 6.08 -13.50 -23.79
C ARG A 96 5.16 -12.35 -23.35
N GLN A 97 3.85 -12.54 -23.50
CA GLN A 97 2.84 -11.60 -23.02
C GLN A 97 2.77 -11.53 -21.49
N ALA A 98 2.94 -12.66 -20.79
CA ALA A 98 3.01 -12.70 -19.33
C ALA A 98 4.19 -11.87 -18.79
N TRP A 99 5.37 -12.00 -19.40
CA TRP A 99 6.54 -11.19 -19.06
C TRP A 99 6.33 -9.69 -19.29
N ALA A 100 5.71 -9.33 -20.42
CA ALA A 100 5.36 -7.93 -20.70
C ALA A 100 4.36 -7.39 -19.67
N GLY A 101 3.31 -8.16 -19.34
CA GLY A 101 2.32 -7.79 -18.32
C GLY A 101 2.92 -7.64 -16.93
N ALA A 102 3.82 -8.54 -16.54
CA ALA A 102 4.53 -8.47 -15.26
C ALA A 102 5.40 -7.21 -15.17
N LEU A 103 6.12 -6.86 -16.24
CA LEU A 103 6.93 -5.63 -16.28
C LEU A 103 6.06 -4.38 -16.15
N VAL A 104 4.92 -4.32 -16.84
CA VAL A 104 3.96 -3.21 -16.73
C VAL A 104 3.41 -3.09 -15.30
N LEU A 105 3.02 -4.22 -14.69
CA LEU A 105 2.47 -4.23 -13.34
C LEU A 105 3.50 -3.77 -12.30
N ILE A 106 4.73 -4.28 -12.38
CA ILE A 106 5.84 -3.86 -11.52
C ILE A 106 6.14 -2.37 -11.74
N GLY A 107 6.19 -1.92 -13.00
CA GLY A 107 6.41 -0.52 -13.35
C GLY A 107 5.34 0.41 -12.78
N LEU A 108 4.07 0.02 -12.88
CA LEU A 108 2.95 0.77 -12.33
C LEU A 108 3.04 0.88 -10.79
N VAL A 109 3.28 -0.25 -10.11
CA VAL A 109 3.46 -0.26 -8.65
C VAL A 109 4.67 0.59 -8.25
N PHE A 110 5.76 0.53 -9.00
CA PHE A 110 6.95 1.34 -8.78
C PHE A 110 6.67 2.83 -8.93
N VAL A 111 6.00 3.25 -10.01
CA VAL A 111 5.65 4.65 -10.26
C VAL A 111 4.71 5.18 -9.19
N VAL A 112 3.66 4.44 -8.82
CA VAL A 112 2.74 4.84 -7.75
C VAL A 112 3.47 4.97 -6.42
N SER A 113 4.32 3.98 -6.10
CA SER A 113 5.12 3.98 -4.86
C SER A 113 6.13 5.13 -4.84
N LEU A 114 6.76 5.44 -5.98
CA LEU A 114 7.70 6.54 -6.12
C LEU A 114 7.01 7.89 -6.03
N ALA A 115 5.89 8.08 -6.73
CA ALA A 115 5.09 9.30 -6.69
C ALA A 115 4.61 9.59 -5.27
N ALA A 116 4.10 8.55 -4.58
CA ALA A 116 3.66 8.66 -3.19
C ALA A 116 4.84 9.01 -2.27
N ARG A 117 6.02 8.40 -2.47
CA ARG A 117 7.25 8.73 -1.73
C ARG A 117 7.71 10.16 -1.95
N VAL A 118 7.69 10.65 -3.18
CA VAL A 118 8.09 12.03 -3.52
C VAL A 118 7.13 13.04 -2.91
N ALA A 119 5.81 12.82 -3.05
CA ALA A 119 4.78 13.70 -2.50
C ALA A 119 4.85 13.84 -0.97
N THR A 120 5.33 12.80 -0.27
CA THR A 120 5.41 12.77 1.20
C THR A 120 6.77 13.23 1.74
N ARG A 121 7.81 13.24 0.89
CA ARG A 121 9.17 13.71 1.24
C ARG A 121 9.22 15.21 1.59
N GLY A 122 8.33 16.02 1.01
CA GLY A 122 8.32 17.49 1.19
C GLY A 122 7.74 18.01 2.51
N ARG A 123 7.15 17.17 3.37
CA ARG A 123 6.58 17.62 4.67
C ARG A 123 7.54 17.50 5.84
N TYR A 124 8.80 17.15 5.57
CA TYR A 124 9.88 17.11 6.55
C TYR A 124 10.59 18.45 6.65
N SER A 125 9.96 19.41 7.34
CA SER A 125 10.74 20.44 8.04
C SER A 125 10.94 19.94 9.46
N PRO A 126 12.15 19.50 9.85
CA PRO A 126 12.44 19.26 11.26
C PRO A 126 12.28 20.62 11.95
N ALA A 127 11.25 20.74 12.80
CA ALA A 127 11.17 21.85 13.73
C ALA A 127 12.39 21.73 14.63
N ARG A 128 13.30 22.71 14.51
CA ARG A 128 14.41 22.93 15.42
C ARG A 128 13.89 23.30 16.80
#